data_AF-A0AAD6XL93-F1
#
_entry.id   AF-A0AAD6XL93-F1
#
_cell.length_a   1.000
_cell.length_b   1.000
_cell.length_c   1.000
_cell.angle_alpha   90.00
_cell.angle_beta   90.00
_cell.angle_gamma   90.00
#
_symmetry.space_group_name_H-M   'P 1'
#
loop_
_entity.id
_entity.type
_entity.pdbx_description
1 polymer ?
#
loop_
_entity_poly.entity_id
_entity_poly.type
_entity_poly.pdbx_seq_one_letter_code
_entity_poly.pdbx_strand_id
1 'polypeptide(L)'
;MPCPSKLQAFSDELLPFPERDTYIVFSIDLVATVESLNDPELTLCCQLMASKKYVALVTDCPGWMLSHTAYRQLRLHLLAPGPPQDLPEKFHESSMSVPVAPSTLPHPLGRVPLPPSHPLPWADCYHSFSAVVTVRARRAWTTAPAPWNYDQTECSLYRGMLQIDRARSQAAREAHAAGLPRLPPAPQHIIQETKDWGFDRDPFVAPDFPRQIFYRCQFPGVPQGELIEKMYERAHPGESPCACDACLDESRNSSAEDVASGPDLDSAQAFLGLLLTEPAEDPSSLPIINVSYDLRDVPVVNDPSEFFMELELLTQLQRMSKQRASAAGGRDEMLADDSKAVKKTAIPNLISRAQFRLTKSFRRIKRRGESVLRRIFHMLPLSCL
;
A
#
# COMPACT_ATOMS: atom_id res chain seq x y z
N MET A 1 -10.85 -48.72 -27.26
CA MET A 1 -10.73 -48.32 -25.84
C MET A 1 -9.43 -47.52 -25.70
N PRO A 2 -9.45 -46.18 -25.76
CA PRO A 2 -8.24 -45.40 -25.61
C PRO A 2 -7.82 -45.34 -24.12
N CYS A 3 -6.51 -45.43 -23.89
CA CYS A 3 -5.87 -45.41 -22.58
C CYS A 3 -6.15 -44.10 -21.81
N PRO A 4 -6.67 -44.15 -20.57
CA PRO A 4 -6.84 -42.97 -19.74
C PRO A 4 -5.54 -42.71 -18.98
N SER A 5 -4.52 -42.13 -19.62
CA SER A 5 -3.26 -41.85 -18.89
C SER A 5 -2.48 -40.61 -19.33
N LYS A 6 -3.04 -39.74 -20.19
CA LYS A 6 -2.33 -38.51 -20.59
C LYS A 6 -3.17 -37.22 -20.65
N LEU A 7 -4.42 -37.23 -20.19
CA LEU A 7 -5.27 -36.03 -20.14
C LEU A 7 -5.65 -35.57 -18.72
N GLN A 8 -5.14 -36.22 -17.67
CA GLN A 8 -5.34 -35.80 -16.27
C GLN A 8 -4.18 -34.98 -15.67
N ALA A 9 -3.20 -34.58 -16.47
CA ALA A 9 -2.06 -33.77 -16.03
C ALA A 9 -2.14 -32.29 -16.47
N PHE A 10 -3.28 -31.84 -16.99
CA PHE A 10 -3.48 -30.46 -17.48
C PHE A 10 -4.61 -29.70 -16.77
N SER A 11 -5.12 -30.26 -15.69
CA SER A 11 -5.87 -29.53 -14.67
C SER A 11 -5.05 -29.54 -13.38
N ASP A 12 -3.81 -29.06 -13.47
CA ASP A 12 -3.15 -28.43 -12.33
C ASP A 12 -3.98 -27.15 -12.10
N GLU A 13 -5.05 -27.33 -11.33
CA GLU A 13 -6.06 -26.35 -10.97
C GLU A 13 -5.33 -25.06 -10.59
N LEU A 14 -5.36 -24.06 -11.47
CA LEU A 14 -4.65 -22.81 -11.26
C LEU A 14 -5.22 -22.17 -9.98
N LEU A 15 -4.46 -22.32 -8.89
CA LEU A 15 -4.91 -21.92 -7.56
C LEU A 15 -5.29 -20.43 -7.55
N PRO A 16 -6.43 -20.06 -6.95
CA PRO A 16 -6.86 -18.68 -6.93
C PRO A 16 -5.92 -17.86 -6.03
N PHE A 17 -5.54 -16.69 -6.52
CA PHE A 17 -4.92 -15.67 -5.68
C PHE A 17 -5.92 -15.14 -4.66
N PRO A 18 -5.45 -14.48 -3.59
CA PRO A 18 -6.33 -13.78 -2.66
C PRO A 18 -7.35 -12.89 -3.37
N GLU A 19 -8.61 -13.11 -3.03
CA GLU A 19 -9.73 -12.34 -3.55
C GLU A 19 -9.80 -10.97 -2.88
N ARG A 20 -10.40 -10.02 -3.59
CA ARG A 20 -10.64 -8.69 -3.03
C ARG A 20 -11.59 -8.82 -1.83
N ASP A 21 -11.40 -7.92 -0.87
CA ASP A 21 -12.17 -7.76 0.35
C ASP A 21 -12.09 -8.96 1.31
N THR A 22 -11.04 -9.79 1.17
CA THR A 22 -10.75 -10.92 2.06
C THR A 22 -9.65 -10.59 3.06
N TYR A 23 -9.78 -11.11 4.28
CA TYR A 23 -8.72 -11.09 5.28
C TYR A 23 -7.74 -12.22 5.06
N ILE A 24 -6.46 -11.89 5.17
CA ILE A 24 -5.35 -12.83 5.06
C ILE A 24 -4.37 -12.65 6.21
N VAL A 25 -3.73 -13.75 6.59
CA VAL A 25 -2.46 -13.75 7.31
C VAL A 25 -1.34 -13.78 6.29
N PHE A 26 -0.34 -12.94 6.46
CA PHE A 26 0.82 -12.94 5.58
C PHE A 26 2.13 -12.67 6.29
N SER A 27 3.24 -13.01 5.65
CA SER A 27 4.61 -12.71 6.10
C SER A 27 5.49 -12.47 4.88
N ILE A 28 6.57 -11.69 5.04
CA ILE A 28 7.51 -11.45 3.94
C ILE A 28 8.34 -12.72 3.70
N ASP A 29 8.39 -13.17 2.45
CA ASP A 29 9.39 -14.12 2.00
C ASP A 29 10.68 -13.35 1.68
N LEU A 30 11.50 -13.17 2.70
CA LEU A 30 12.71 -12.36 2.63
C LEU A 30 13.69 -12.88 1.58
N VAL A 31 13.77 -14.20 1.39
CA VAL A 31 14.69 -14.84 0.44
C VAL A 31 14.17 -14.70 -0.99
N ALA A 32 12.89 -15.01 -1.23
CA ALA A 32 12.31 -14.85 -2.56
C ALA A 32 12.34 -13.37 -3.00
N THR A 33 12.13 -12.44 -2.08
CA THR A 33 12.15 -11.00 -2.36
C THR A 33 13.50 -10.51 -2.90
N VAL A 34 14.61 -11.11 -2.47
CA VAL A 34 15.97 -10.70 -2.86
C VAL A 34 16.61 -11.61 -3.90
N GLU A 35 15.94 -12.69 -4.30
CA GLU A 35 16.48 -13.72 -5.19
C GLU A 35 17.00 -13.13 -6.52
N SER A 36 16.27 -12.18 -7.10
CA SER A 36 16.63 -11.53 -8.36
C SER A 36 17.95 -10.75 -8.32
N LEU A 37 18.42 -10.36 -7.13
CA LEU A 37 19.67 -9.62 -6.95
C LEU A 37 20.92 -10.51 -7.01
N ASN A 38 20.77 -11.84 -6.93
CA ASN A 38 21.87 -12.81 -7.01
C ASN A 38 23.05 -12.51 -6.06
N ASP A 39 22.78 -11.94 -4.88
CA ASP A 39 23.80 -11.59 -3.87
C ASP A 39 23.78 -12.59 -2.71
N PRO A 40 24.77 -13.50 -2.60
CA PRO A 40 24.77 -14.52 -1.56
C PRO A 40 24.93 -13.93 -0.14
N GLU A 41 25.57 -12.77 0.02
CA GLU A 41 25.70 -12.12 1.32
C GLU A 41 24.33 -11.56 1.77
N LEU A 42 23.58 -10.96 0.85
CA LEU A 42 22.21 -10.51 1.10
C LEU A 42 21.29 -11.67 1.42
N THR A 43 21.33 -12.75 0.63
CA THR A 43 20.52 -13.94 0.86
C THR A 43 20.78 -14.55 2.24
N LEU A 44 22.04 -14.64 2.67
CA LEU A 44 22.38 -15.10 4.03
C LEU A 44 21.83 -14.17 5.11
N CYS A 45 21.87 -12.84 4.91
CA CYS A 45 21.26 -11.90 5.85
C CYS A 45 19.74 -12.11 5.96
N CYS A 46 19.05 -12.26 4.83
CA CYS A 46 17.62 -12.52 4.76
C CYS A 46 17.23 -13.87 5.41
N GLN A 47 18.05 -14.91 5.28
CA GLN A 47 17.83 -16.20 5.95
C GLN A 47 17.96 -16.13 7.48
N LEU A 48 18.77 -15.19 7.99
CA LEU A 48 18.98 -15.00 9.43
C LEU A 48 17.96 -14.05 10.07
N MET A 49 17.23 -13.29 9.26
CA MET A 49 16.15 -12.42 9.70
C MET A 49 14.90 -13.25 9.97
N ALA A 50 14.21 -12.95 11.07
CA ALA A 50 12.90 -13.52 11.35
C ALA A 50 11.82 -12.60 10.76
N SER A 51 10.97 -13.13 9.88
CA SER A 51 9.76 -12.44 9.44
C SER A 51 8.62 -12.70 10.41
N LYS A 52 7.83 -11.66 10.68
CA LYS A 52 6.63 -11.79 11.51
C LYS A 52 5.41 -12.05 10.62
N LYS A 53 4.35 -12.60 11.23
CA LYS A 53 3.04 -12.74 10.58
C LYS A 53 2.19 -11.53 10.90
N TYR A 54 1.53 -10.97 9.89
CA TYR A 54 0.63 -9.83 10.00
C TYR A 54 -0.73 -10.20 9.42
N VAL A 55 -1.75 -9.44 9.79
CA VAL A 55 -3.11 -9.60 9.28
C VAL A 55 -3.44 -8.40 8.41
N ALA A 56 -4.05 -8.62 7.25
CA ALA A 56 -4.49 -7.54 6.39
C ALA A 56 -5.77 -7.89 5.62
N LEU A 57 -6.48 -6.85 5.21
CA LEU A 57 -7.56 -6.93 4.24
C LEU A 57 -7.00 -6.67 2.84
N VAL A 58 -7.31 -7.53 1.88
CA VAL A 58 -6.98 -7.34 0.46
C VAL A 58 -7.93 -6.31 -0.14
N THR A 59 -7.51 -5.08 -0.34
CA THR A 59 -8.43 -4.02 -0.84
C THR A 59 -8.45 -3.90 -2.35
N ASP A 60 -7.33 -4.24 -3.00
CA ASP A 60 -7.22 -4.17 -4.44
C ASP A 60 -6.19 -5.18 -4.98
N CYS A 61 -6.34 -5.54 -6.26
CA CYS A 61 -5.50 -6.48 -6.96
C CYS A 61 -5.11 -5.88 -8.32
N PRO A 62 -4.23 -4.88 -8.35
CA PRO A 62 -3.83 -4.23 -9.59
C PRO A 62 -3.26 -5.25 -10.59
N GLY A 63 -3.57 -5.06 -11.87
CA GLY A 63 -3.15 -6.00 -12.91
C GLY A 63 -3.89 -7.34 -12.90
N TRP A 64 -5.11 -7.40 -12.36
CA TRP A 64 -5.94 -8.62 -12.32
C TRP A 64 -6.12 -9.31 -13.69
N MET A 65 -5.97 -8.57 -14.80
CA MET A 65 -6.04 -9.09 -16.17
C MET A 65 -4.79 -9.89 -16.60
N LEU A 66 -3.70 -9.87 -15.85
CA LEU A 66 -2.46 -10.59 -16.17
C LEU A 66 -2.42 -11.97 -15.50
N SER A 67 -3.25 -12.89 -15.98
CA SER A 67 -3.49 -14.23 -15.41
C SER A 67 -2.31 -15.22 -15.51
N HIS A 68 -1.24 -14.87 -16.21
CA HIS A 68 -0.11 -15.77 -16.52
C HIS A 68 1.14 -15.57 -15.67
N THR A 69 1.09 -14.73 -14.65
CA THR A 69 2.25 -14.46 -13.78
C THR A 69 2.27 -15.41 -12.57
N ALA A 70 3.46 -15.84 -12.16
CA ALA A 70 3.65 -16.65 -10.95
C ALA A 70 3.34 -15.88 -9.65
N TYR A 71 3.27 -14.55 -9.76
CA TYR A 71 3.05 -13.61 -8.67
C TYR A 71 1.96 -12.62 -9.06
N ARG A 72 1.04 -12.33 -8.14
CA ARG A 72 0.03 -11.28 -8.31
C ARG A 72 0.32 -10.13 -7.37
N GLN A 73 0.18 -8.91 -7.88
CA GLN A 73 0.26 -7.72 -7.05
C GLN A 73 -1.03 -7.56 -6.24
N LEU A 74 -0.88 -7.35 -4.94
CA LEU A 74 -1.98 -7.11 -4.01
C LEU A 74 -1.74 -5.78 -3.29
N ARG A 75 -2.81 -5.03 -3.07
CA ARG A 75 -2.83 -3.88 -2.17
C ARG A 75 -3.52 -4.30 -0.88
N LEU A 76 -2.78 -4.22 0.22
CA LEU A 76 -3.17 -4.70 1.53
C LEU A 76 -3.36 -3.53 2.49
N HIS A 77 -4.46 -3.53 3.23
CA HIS A 77 -4.66 -2.67 4.40
C HIS A 77 -4.40 -3.48 5.65
N LEU A 78 -3.32 -3.15 6.37
CA LEU A 78 -2.93 -3.87 7.57
C LEU A 78 -3.93 -3.63 8.70
N LEU A 79 -4.19 -4.68 9.47
CA LEU A 79 -5.02 -4.64 10.67
C LEU A 79 -4.13 -4.32 11.88
N ALA A 80 -4.54 -3.36 12.70
CA ALA A 80 -3.84 -2.95 13.91
C ALA A 80 -4.61 -3.36 15.17
N PRO A 81 -3.91 -3.71 16.27
CA PRO A 81 -4.52 -3.82 17.59
C PRO A 81 -4.76 -2.42 18.17
N GLY A 82 -6.01 -2.00 18.25
CA GLY A 82 -6.39 -0.67 18.73
C GLY A 82 -6.24 0.45 17.69
N PRO A 83 -6.70 1.67 18.02
CA PRO A 83 -6.61 2.82 17.13
C PRO A 83 -5.13 3.20 16.92
N PRO A 84 -4.76 3.68 15.72
CA PRO A 84 -3.38 4.10 15.46
C PRO A 84 -2.99 5.29 16.33
N GLN A 85 -1.71 5.42 16.65
CA GLN A 85 -1.19 6.59 17.36
C GLN A 85 -1.28 7.84 16.48
N ASP A 86 -1.52 8.99 17.13
CA ASP A 86 -1.44 10.29 16.46
C ASP A 86 0.01 10.55 16.03
N LEU A 87 0.22 10.82 14.73
CA LEU A 87 1.50 11.20 14.16
C LEU A 87 1.33 12.56 13.48
N PRO A 88 1.35 13.67 14.25
CA PRO A 88 1.07 15.01 13.74
C PRO A 88 2.03 15.43 12.62
N GLU A 89 3.28 14.98 12.66
CA GLU A 89 4.29 15.23 11.62
C GLU A 89 3.96 14.56 10.28
N LYS A 90 3.13 13.51 10.30
CA LYS A 90 2.59 12.85 9.10
C LYS A 90 1.15 13.25 8.79
N PHE A 91 0.57 14.14 9.58
CA PHE A 91 -0.85 14.51 9.47
C PHE A 91 -1.77 13.29 9.58
N HIS A 92 -1.40 12.37 10.48
CA HIS A 92 -2.19 11.20 10.82
C HIS A 92 -2.78 11.39 12.21
N GLU A 93 -4.07 11.13 12.32
CA GLU A 93 -4.79 11.16 13.58
C GLU A 93 -5.38 9.78 13.83
N SER A 94 -5.42 9.35 15.08
CA SER A 94 -6.08 8.17 15.60
C SER A 94 -7.53 8.04 15.09
N SER A 95 -8.20 9.18 14.95
CA SER A 95 -9.54 9.31 14.39
C SER A 95 -9.66 8.97 12.89
N MET A 96 -8.54 8.86 12.18
CA MET A 96 -8.45 8.48 10.76
C MET A 96 -8.27 6.96 10.61
N SER A 97 -9.17 6.21 11.24
CA SER A 97 -9.16 4.75 11.20
C SER A 97 -10.57 4.17 11.12
N VAL A 98 -10.68 2.96 10.58
CA VAL A 98 -11.94 2.24 10.48
C VAL A 98 -11.98 1.15 11.56
N PRO A 99 -12.89 1.23 12.56
CA PRO A 99 -13.06 0.16 13.54
C PRO A 99 -13.62 -1.10 12.88
N VAL A 100 -13.16 -2.27 13.31
CA VAL A 100 -13.61 -3.58 12.85
C VAL A 100 -14.27 -4.33 14.01
N ALA A 101 -15.40 -4.98 13.75
CA ALA A 101 -16.08 -5.77 14.78
C ALA A 101 -15.36 -7.12 15.02
N PRO A 102 -15.30 -7.61 16.28
CA PRO A 102 -15.87 -7.01 17.49
C PRO A 102 -15.00 -5.85 18.03
N SER A 103 -15.62 -4.74 18.40
CA SER A 103 -14.95 -3.60 19.05
C SER A 103 -15.78 -3.14 20.23
N THR A 104 -15.14 -3.06 21.39
CA THR A 104 -15.68 -2.56 22.66
C THR A 104 -15.32 -1.10 22.90
N LEU A 105 -14.21 -0.64 22.31
CA LEU A 105 -13.75 0.74 22.43
C LEU A 105 -14.55 1.70 21.53
N PRO A 106 -14.99 2.86 22.05
CA PRO A 106 -15.62 3.87 21.23
C PRO A 106 -14.60 4.50 20.28
N HIS A 107 -14.88 4.50 18.98
CA HIS A 107 -14.05 5.21 18.01
C HIS A 107 -14.15 6.74 18.25
N PRO A 108 -13.07 7.53 18.14
CA PRO A 108 -13.07 8.97 18.45
C PRO A 108 -14.13 9.79 17.69
N LEU A 109 -14.48 9.37 16.48
CA LEU A 109 -15.52 10.00 15.69
C LEU A 109 -16.92 9.38 15.88
N GLY A 110 -17.07 8.34 16.68
CA GLY A 110 -18.34 7.60 16.80
C GLY A 110 -18.65 6.70 15.60
N ARG A 111 -17.63 6.24 14.87
CA ARG A 111 -17.79 5.28 13.77
C ARG A 111 -18.27 3.95 14.32
N VAL A 112 -19.27 3.37 13.65
CA VAL A 112 -19.74 2.02 13.95
C VAL A 112 -18.70 1.02 13.44
N PRO A 113 -18.26 0.05 14.26
CA PRO A 113 -17.37 -1.02 13.81
C PRO A 113 -18.00 -1.82 12.68
N LEU A 114 -17.23 -2.06 11.60
CA LEU A 114 -17.71 -2.82 10.46
C LEU A 114 -17.64 -4.32 10.76
N PRO A 115 -18.75 -5.07 10.62
CA PRO A 115 -18.74 -6.51 10.79
C PRO A 115 -18.17 -7.22 9.55
N PRO A 116 -17.14 -8.06 9.69
CA PRO A 116 -16.83 -9.05 8.66
C PRO A 116 -17.90 -10.16 8.64
N SER A 117 -17.94 -10.94 7.56
CA SER A 117 -18.84 -12.08 7.35
C SER A 117 -18.79 -13.10 8.47
N HIS A 118 -17.62 -13.21 9.11
CA HIS A 118 -17.40 -13.98 10.32
C HIS A 118 -16.71 -13.06 11.34
N PRO A 119 -17.03 -13.16 12.64
CA PRO A 119 -16.35 -12.35 13.65
C PRO A 119 -14.85 -12.64 13.63
N LEU A 120 -14.04 -11.58 13.72
CA LEU A 120 -12.60 -11.75 13.84
C LEU A 120 -12.24 -12.42 15.19
N PRO A 121 -11.17 -13.22 15.25
CA PRO A 121 -10.71 -13.82 16.50
C PRO A 121 -10.24 -12.81 17.56
N TRP A 122 -9.97 -11.57 17.15
CA TRP A 122 -9.44 -10.50 17.98
C TRP A 122 -10.45 -9.37 18.11
N ALA A 123 -10.49 -8.73 19.28
CA ALA A 123 -11.31 -7.56 19.53
C ALA A 123 -10.52 -6.26 19.36
N ASP A 124 -11.25 -5.16 19.20
CA ASP A 124 -10.72 -3.78 19.17
C ASP A 124 -9.68 -3.57 18.07
N CYS A 125 -9.94 -4.13 16.88
CA CYS A 125 -9.07 -4.00 15.72
C CYS A 125 -9.46 -2.83 14.82
N TYR A 126 -8.47 -2.21 14.18
CA TYR A 126 -8.67 -1.04 13.33
C TYR A 126 -7.85 -1.13 12.04
N HIS A 127 -8.38 -0.55 10.96
CA HIS A 127 -7.61 -0.25 9.76
C HIS A 127 -7.27 1.24 9.72
N SER A 128 -5.98 1.56 9.74
CA SER A 128 -5.52 2.93 9.47
C SER A 128 -5.54 3.20 7.97
N PHE A 129 -5.96 4.41 7.56
CA PHE A 129 -5.90 4.80 6.15
C PHE A 129 -4.48 4.84 5.57
N SER A 130 -3.47 4.93 6.44
CA SER A 130 -2.05 5.04 6.09
C SER A 130 -1.29 3.71 6.16
N ALA A 131 -1.85 2.69 6.83
CA ALA A 131 -1.22 1.38 6.99
C ALA A 131 -1.49 0.49 5.77
N VAL A 132 -1.07 0.98 4.60
CA VAL A 132 -1.32 0.36 3.30
C VAL A 132 0.01 -0.04 2.68
N VAL A 133 0.04 -1.23 2.08
CA VAL A 133 1.22 -1.73 1.37
C VAL A 133 0.82 -2.41 0.07
N THR A 134 1.67 -2.25 -0.94
CA THR A 134 1.61 -3.02 -2.18
C THR A 134 2.65 -4.13 -2.13
N VAL A 135 2.24 -5.37 -2.40
CA VAL A 135 3.09 -6.56 -2.29
C VAL A 135 2.84 -7.51 -3.46
N ARG A 136 3.71 -8.52 -3.61
CA ARG A 136 3.50 -9.63 -4.54
C ARG A 136 3.21 -10.91 -3.77
N ALA A 137 2.06 -11.52 -4.02
CA ALA A 137 1.75 -12.84 -3.49
C ALA A 137 2.09 -13.90 -4.54
N ARG A 138 2.77 -14.96 -4.12
CA ARG A 138 2.89 -16.18 -4.94
C ARG A 138 1.56 -16.93 -4.92
N ARG A 139 1.24 -17.67 -5.99
CA ARG A 139 0.16 -18.68 -5.90
C ARG A 139 0.49 -19.68 -4.80
N ALA A 140 -0.39 -19.80 -3.82
CA ALA A 140 -0.25 -20.74 -2.72
C ALA A 140 -1.52 -21.58 -2.59
N TRP A 141 -1.34 -22.83 -2.16
CA TRP A 141 -2.44 -23.74 -1.85
C TRP A 141 -3.15 -23.24 -0.60
N THR A 142 -4.47 -23.11 -0.67
CA THR A 142 -5.25 -22.88 0.53
C THR A 142 -6.38 -23.89 0.59
N THR A 143 -6.31 -24.79 1.58
CA THR A 143 -7.39 -25.71 1.94
C THR A 143 -8.34 -25.10 2.97
N ALA A 144 -8.24 -23.78 3.19
CA ALA A 144 -8.97 -23.10 4.23
C ALA A 144 -10.48 -23.03 3.93
N PRO A 145 -11.33 -23.01 4.97
CA PRO A 145 -12.75 -22.71 4.82
C PRO A 145 -12.96 -21.30 4.23
N ALA A 146 -14.22 -20.98 3.92
CA ALA A 146 -14.61 -19.69 3.32
C ALA A 146 -13.89 -18.50 3.98
N PRO A 147 -13.31 -17.58 3.19
CA PRO A 147 -12.50 -16.49 3.74
C PRO A 147 -13.35 -15.54 4.57
N TRP A 148 -12.75 -14.97 5.61
CA TRP A 148 -13.30 -13.79 6.29
C TRP A 148 -13.28 -12.65 5.28
N ASN A 149 -14.44 -12.07 4.99
CA ASN A 149 -14.58 -10.99 4.02
C ASN A 149 -15.63 -9.99 4.48
N TYR A 150 -15.67 -8.82 3.86
CA TYR A 150 -16.81 -7.92 3.98
C TYR A 150 -17.87 -8.27 2.95
N ASP A 151 -19.15 -8.03 3.26
CA ASP A 151 -20.16 -8.01 2.23
C ASP A 151 -19.99 -6.75 1.35
N GLN A 152 -20.70 -6.69 0.22
CA GLN A 152 -20.57 -5.61 -0.74
C GLN A 152 -20.93 -4.22 -0.14
N THR A 153 -21.87 -4.18 0.80
CA THR A 153 -22.31 -2.98 1.51
C THR A 153 -21.23 -2.52 2.48
N GLU A 154 -20.69 -3.41 3.31
CA GLU A 154 -19.58 -3.08 4.21
C GLU A 154 -18.31 -2.68 3.45
N CYS A 155 -18.02 -3.32 2.31
CA CYS A 155 -16.93 -2.92 1.43
C CYS A 155 -17.06 -1.47 0.97
N SER A 156 -18.28 -1.07 0.60
CA SER A 156 -18.57 0.28 0.12
C SER A 156 -18.41 1.31 1.24
N LEU A 157 -18.95 1.01 2.43
CA LEU A 157 -18.77 1.82 3.63
C LEU A 157 -17.30 1.95 4.03
N TYR A 158 -16.56 0.84 4.05
CA TYR A 158 -15.15 0.77 4.36
C TYR A 158 -14.33 1.71 3.45
N ARG A 159 -14.52 1.60 2.13
CA ARG A 159 -13.82 2.46 1.16
C ARG A 159 -14.21 3.93 1.30
N GLY A 160 -15.48 4.22 1.54
CA GLY A 160 -15.97 5.58 1.80
C GLY A 160 -15.29 6.21 3.03
N MET A 161 -15.19 5.48 4.14
CA MET A 161 -14.51 5.96 5.36
C MET A 161 -13.02 6.23 5.12
N LEU A 162 -12.33 5.34 4.41
CA LEU A 162 -10.91 5.53 4.06
C LEU A 162 -10.68 6.73 3.15
N GLN A 163 -11.59 6.99 2.21
CA GLN A 163 -11.50 8.14 1.31
C GLN A 163 -11.67 9.45 2.09
N ILE A 164 -12.62 9.51 3.03
CA ILE A 164 -12.80 10.64 3.94
C ILE A 164 -11.52 10.88 4.76
N ASP A 165 -10.93 9.82 5.30
CA ASP A 165 -9.69 9.92 6.09
C ASP A 165 -8.50 10.42 5.26
N ARG A 166 -8.35 9.92 4.04
CA ARG A 166 -7.32 10.38 3.10
C ARG A 166 -7.51 11.86 2.77
N ALA A 167 -8.73 12.28 2.44
CA ALA A 167 -9.04 13.68 2.15
C ALA A 167 -8.74 14.59 3.35
N ARG A 168 -9.06 14.14 4.57
CA ARG A 168 -8.76 14.88 5.79
C ARG A 168 -7.26 15.01 6.06
N SER A 169 -6.50 13.92 5.90
CA SER A 169 -5.03 13.97 6.03
C SER A 169 -4.39 14.90 4.99
N GLN A 170 -4.92 14.90 3.76
CA GLN A 170 -4.46 15.80 2.71
C GLN A 170 -4.79 17.27 3.03
N ALA A 171 -6.01 17.57 3.46
CA ALA A 171 -6.39 18.92 3.86
C ALA A 171 -5.54 19.43 5.03
N ALA A 172 -5.21 18.57 6.00
CA ALA A 172 -4.31 18.92 7.11
C ALA A 172 -2.89 19.23 6.64
N ARG A 173 -2.37 18.47 5.66
CA ARG A 173 -1.09 18.75 4.99
C ARG A 173 -1.08 20.10 4.29
N GLU A 174 -2.12 20.39 3.51
CA GLU A 174 -2.26 21.63 2.75
C GLU A 174 -2.39 22.84 3.68
N ALA A 175 -3.19 22.74 4.75
CA ALA A 175 -3.31 23.77 5.77
C ALA A 175 -1.95 24.08 6.43
N HIS A 176 -1.20 23.05 6.83
CA HIS A 176 0.13 23.24 7.41
C HIS A 176 1.12 23.86 6.42
N ALA A 177 1.11 23.42 5.15
CA ALA A 177 1.95 24.01 4.10
C ALA A 177 1.62 25.49 3.85
N ALA A 178 0.37 25.90 4.06
CA ALA A 178 -0.08 27.29 3.97
C ALA A 178 0.14 28.10 5.25
N GLY A 179 0.68 27.51 6.32
CA GLY A 179 0.83 28.17 7.62
C GLY A 179 -0.49 28.42 8.36
N LEU A 180 -1.57 27.72 7.97
CA LEU A 180 -2.88 27.80 8.61
C LEU A 180 -2.92 26.97 9.90
N PRO A 181 -3.79 27.33 10.86
CA PRO A 181 -3.99 26.51 12.05
C PRO A 181 -4.45 25.10 11.70
N ARG A 182 -4.17 24.15 12.59
CA ARG A 182 -4.58 22.75 12.44
C ARG A 182 -6.10 22.68 12.24
N LEU A 183 -6.53 21.85 11.28
CA LEU A 183 -7.95 21.60 11.06
C LEU A 183 -8.63 21.13 12.36
N PRO A 184 -9.86 21.58 12.63
CA PRO A 184 -10.60 21.09 13.78
C PRO A 184 -10.85 19.58 13.64
N PRO A 185 -11.06 18.86 14.76
CA PRO A 185 -11.44 17.45 14.70
C PRO A 185 -12.70 17.28 13.84
N ALA A 186 -12.76 16.19 13.06
CA ALA A 186 -13.87 15.96 12.14
C ALA A 186 -15.21 16.02 12.88
N PRO A 187 -16.21 16.73 12.34
CA PRO A 187 -17.54 16.76 12.93
C PRO A 187 -18.15 15.36 13.00
N GLN A 188 -18.71 14.98 14.16
CA GLN A 188 -19.35 13.68 14.36
C GLN A 188 -20.54 13.43 13.41
N HIS A 189 -21.19 14.49 12.88
CA HIS A 189 -22.41 14.38 12.06
C HIS A 189 -22.19 13.86 10.63
N ILE A 190 -20.98 13.96 10.08
CA ILE A 190 -20.67 13.49 8.70
C ILE A 190 -20.89 11.97 8.56
N ILE A 191 -20.94 11.24 9.68
CA ILE A 191 -21.01 9.78 9.74
C ILE A 191 -22.44 9.26 9.57
N GLN A 192 -23.44 9.98 10.07
CA GLN A 192 -24.84 9.56 9.96
C GLN A 192 -25.30 9.60 8.49
N GLU A 193 -24.88 10.66 7.78
CA GLU A 193 -25.22 10.85 6.38
C GLU A 193 -24.74 9.67 5.52
N THR A 194 -23.55 9.10 5.72
CA THR A 194 -23.07 8.00 4.85
C THR A 194 -23.99 6.77 4.77
N LYS A 195 -24.86 6.53 5.75
CA LYS A 195 -25.89 5.47 5.68
C LYS A 195 -27.06 5.84 4.75
N ASP A 196 -27.38 7.13 4.65
CA ASP A 196 -28.47 7.67 3.83
C ASP A 196 -28.07 7.85 2.36
N TRP A 197 -26.79 7.63 2.00
CA TRP A 197 -26.28 7.87 0.64
C TRP A 197 -26.73 6.80 -0.38
N GLY A 198 -27.49 5.79 0.05
CA GLY A 198 -28.11 4.83 -0.86
C GLY A 198 -27.10 4.21 -1.83
N PHE A 199 -26.09 3.51 -1.29
CA PHE A 199 -25.03 2.83 -2.05
C PHE A 199 -25.53 1.71 -2.98
N ASP A 200 -26.84 1.53 -3.15
CA ASP A 200 -27.48 0.64 -4.15
C ASP A 200 -27.21 1.07 -5.61
N ARG A 201 -26.61 2.24 -5.85
CA ARG A 201 -26.20 2.64 -7.20
C ARG A 201 -24.79 2.18 -7.51
N ASP A 202 -24.69 1.44 -8.62
CA ASP A 202 -23.47 0.92 -9.22
C ASP A 202 -22.30 1.94 -9.13
N PRO A 203 -21.17 1.59 -8.49
CA PRO A 203 -20.03 2.50 -8.28
C PRO A 203 -19.41 3.02 -9.59
N PHE A 204 -19.75 2.44 -10.74
CA PHE A 204 -19.29 2.90 -12.06
C PHE A 204 -20.11 4.07 -12.64
N VAL A 205 -21.25 4.47 -12.04
CA VAL A 205 -22.21 5.42 -12.65
C VAL A 205 -22.25 6.79 -11.97
N ALA A 206 -21.54 7.02 -10.84
CA ALA A 206 -21.55 8.30 -10.13
C ALA A 206 -20.20 9.06 -10.22
N PRO A 207 -19.87 9.71 -11.35
CA PRO A 207 -18.64 10.48 -11.51
C PRO A 207 -18.51 11.69 -10.55
N ASP A 208 -19.59 12.11 -9.88
CA ASP A 208 -19.60 13.24 -8.94
C ASP A 208 -19.35 12.87 -7.47
N PHE A 209 -19.18 11.59 -7.13
CA PHE A 209 -19.10 11.12 -5.75
C PHE A 209 -17.89 11.66 -4.94
N PRO A 210 -16.65 11.68 -5.48
CA PRO A 210 -15.51 12.29 -4.77
C PRO A 210 -15.70 13.79 -4.56
N ARG A 211 -16.34 14.47 -5.53
CA ARG A 211 -16.65 15.91 -5.44
C ARG A 211 -17.68 16.18 -4.35
N GLN A 212 -18.78 15.43 -4.27
CA GLN A 212 -19.83 15.67 -3.27
C GLN A 212 -19.36 15.43 -1.83
N ILE A 213 -18.51 14.42 -1.57
CA ILE A 213 -17.88 14.23 -0.25
C ILE A 213 -16.94 15.40 0.07
N PHE A 214 -16.13 15.84 -0.89
CA PHE A 214 -15.21 16.97 -0.72
C PHE A 214 -15.97 18.29 -0.49
N TYR A 215 -17.08 18.51 -1.19
CA TYR A 215 -17.94 19.68 -1.04
C TYR A 215 -18.75 19.70 0.26
N ARG A 216 -19.02 18.54 0.90
CA ARG A 216 -19.79 18.47 2.16
C ARG A 216 -18.98 18.22 3.42
N CYS A 217 -17.74 17.76 3.31
CA CYS A 217 -16.74 17.83 4.39
C CYS A 217 -16.25 19.28 4.60
N GLN A 218 -17.20 20.23 4.64
CA GLN A 218 -16.94 21.65 4.88
C GLN A 218 -16.48 21.81 6.32
N PHE A 219 -15.21 22.14 6.51
CA PHE A 219 -14.70 22.55 7.81
C PHE A 219 -15.15 23.99 8.06
N PRO A 220 -16.06 24.27 9.02
CA PRO A 220 -16.44 25.63 9.33
C PRO A 220 -15.19 26.42 9.78
N GLY A 221 -14.87 27.49 9.05
CA GLY A 221 -13.75 28.39 9.36
C GLY A 221 -12.58 28.39 8.36
N VAL A 222 -12.60 27.54 7.31
CA VAL A 222 -11.65 27.67 6.19
C VAL A 222 -12.29 28.55 5.11
N PRO A 223 -11.78 29.76 4.83
CA PRO A 223 -12.33 30.62 3.78
C PRO A 223 -12.16 29.96 2.41
N GLN A 224 -13.26 29.45 1.88
CA GLN A 224 -13.32 28.61 0.66
C GLN A 224 -12.95 29.37 -0.61
N GLY A 225 -13.30 30.66 -0.68
CA GLY A 225 -13.04 31.50 -1.85
C GLY A 225 -11.56 31.60 -2.16
N GLU A 226 -10.75 31.98 -1.16
CA GLU A 226 -9.32 32.20 -1.38
C GLU A 226 -8.54 30.93 -1.73
N LEU A 227 -8.87 29.77 -1.16
CA LEU A 227 -8.12 28.55 -1.42
C LEU A 227 -8.41 28.00 -2.83
N ILE A 228 -9.68 28.01 -3.25
CA ILE A 228 -10.10 27.57 -4.58
C ILE A 228 -9.58 28.54 -5.64
N GLU A 229 -9.65 29.84 -5.40
CA GLU A 229 -9.14 30.89 -6.30
C GLU A 229 -7.61 30.80 -6.42
N LYS A 230 -6.87 30.62 -5.31
CA LYS A 230 -5.41 30.41 -5.33
C LYS A 230 -5.00 29.09 -5.99
N MET A 231 -5.79 28.03 -5.86
CA MET A 231 -5.54 26.75 -6.55
C MET A 231 -5.80 26.86 -8.05
N TYR A 232 -6.86 27.56 -8.45
CA TYR A 232 -7.22 27.80 -9.84
C TYR A 232 -6.20 28.73 -10.54
N GLU A 233 -5.83 29.84 -9.92
CA GLU A 233 -4.78 30.76 -10.43
C GLU A 233 -3.42 30.07 -10.57
N ARG A 234 -3.10 29.13 -9.68
CA ARG A 234 -1.85 28.35 -9.76
C ARG A 234 -1.88 27.29 -10.86
N ALA A 235 -3.05 26.74 -11.16
CA ALA A 235 -3.24 25.77 -12.24
C ALA A 235 -3.34 26.44 -13.62
N HIS A 236 -3.85 27.68 -13.66
CA HIS A 236 -4.12 28.44 -14.88
C HIS A 236 -3.60 29.88 -14.77
N PRO A 237 -2.27 30.08 -14.75
CA PRO A 237 -1.69 31.42 -14.62
C PRO A 237 -2.03 32.27 -15.86
N GLY A 238 -2.99 33.19 -15.72
CA GLY A 238 -3.36 34.17 -16.75
C GLY A 238 -4.81 34.09 -17.25
N GLU A 239 -5.61 33.11 -16.81
CA GLU A 239 -7.03 33.04 -17.17
C GLU A 239 -7.90 33.67 -16.08
N SER A 240 -8.37 34.90 -16.34
CA SER A 240 -9.38 35.56 -15.51
C SER A 240 -10.76 34.94 -15.80
N PRO A 241 -11.55 34.53 -14.78
CA PRO A 241 -12.90 34.03 -15.00
C PRO A 241 -13.79 35.15 -15.57
N CYS A 242 -14.34 34.94 -16.76
CA CYS A 242 -15.26 35.89 -17.37
C CYS A 242 -16.63 35.75 -16.69
N ALA A 243 -17.05 36.79 -15.96
CA ALA A 243 -18.37 36.87 -15.36
C ALA A 243 -19.39 37.34 -16.40
N CYS A 244 -20.26 36.44 -16.87
CA CYS A 244 -21.52 36.85 -17.48
C CYS A 244 -22.67 35.90 -17.10
N ASP A 245 -23.43 36.33 -16.09
CA ASP A 245 -24.82 35.95 -15.86
C ASP A 245 -25.70 36.65 -16.89
N ALA A 246 -26.02 35.97 -18.01
CA ALA A 246 -27.22 36.20 -18.81
C ALA A 246 -27.19 35.32 -20.06
N CYS A 247 -27.87 34.18 -20.03
CA CYS A 247 -28.43 33.48 -21.21
C CYS A 247 -29.39 32.37 -20.74
N LEU A 248 -30.55 32.77 -20.21
CA LEU A 248 -31.76 31.94 -20.22
C LEU A 248 -32.72 32.63 -21.20
N ASP A 249 -33.00 32.02 -22.36
CA ASP A 249 -34.30 31.37 -22.63
C ASP A 249 -34.47 30.99 -24.12
N GLU A 250 -35.29 29.96 -24.33
CA GLU A 250 -36.05 29.53 -25.52
C GLU A 250 -35.35 29.21 -26.86
N SER A 251 -35.37 27.91 -27.24
CA SER A 251 -36.08 27.51 -28.46
C SER A 251 -36.38 26.00 -28.52
N ARG A 252 -37.67 25.72 -28.67
CA ARG A 252 -38.36 24.46 -28.94
C ARG A 252 -38.03 23.85 -30.32
N ASN A 253 -38.17 22.53 -30.37
CA ASN A 253 -38.44 21.66 -31.53
C ASN A 253 -37.37 21.52 -32.63
N SER A 254 -36.65 20.39 -32.61
CA SER A 254 -36.43 19.62 -33.84
C SER A 254 -36.22 18.13 -33.52
N SER A 255 -37.12 17.31 -34.08
CA SER A 255 -36.98 15.91 -34.49
C SER A 255 -35.70 15.16 -34.13
N ALA A 256 -35.85 14.11 -33.33
CA ALA A 256 -34.87 13.06 -33.11
C ALA A 256 -34.87 12.07 -34.29
N GLU A 257 -33.92 12.23 -35.19
CA GLU A 257 -33.27 11.10 -35.84
C GLU A 257 -31.77 11.18 -35.52
N ASP A 258 -31.21 9.99 -35.33
CA ASP A 258 -29.82 9.63 -35.57
C ASP A 258 -28.74 9.61 -34.46
N VAL A 259 -28.09 8.44 -34.48
CA VAL A 259 -26.74 8.08 -34.04
C VAL A 259 -26.46 8.03 -32.53
N ALA A 260 -26.67 6.83 -31.98
CA ALA A 260 -25.96 6.33 -30.82
C ALA A 260 -24.46 6.27 -31.12
N SER A 261 -23.75 7.38 -30.90
CA SER A 261 -22.30 7.38 -30.76
C SER A 261 -21.99 6.74 -29.40
N GLY A 262 -21.54 5.48 -29.42
CA GLY A 262 -21.03 4.81 -28.23
C GLY A 262 -19.89 5.61 -27.61
N PRO A 263 -19.63 5.45 -26.30
CA PRO A 263 -18.55 6.17 -25.64
C PRO A 263 -17.22 5.84 -26.34
N ASP A 264 -16.51 6.90 -26.71
CA ASP A 264 -15.24 6.86 -27.39
C ASP A 264 -14.24 6.00 -26.61
N LEU A 265 -13.62 5.02 -27.28
CA LEU A 265 -12.75 4.02 -26.65
C LEU A 265 -11.55 4.67 -25.94
N ASP A 266 -11.17 5.86 -26.41
CA ASP A 266 -10.09 6.69 -25.86
C ASP A 266 -10.45 7.29 -24.48
N SER A 267 -11.74 7.56 -24.21
CA SER A 267 -12.19 8.03 -22.89
C SER A 267 -12.19 6.90 -21.85
N ALA A 268 -12.49 5.66 -22.26
CA ALA A 268 -12.38 4.50 -21.39
C ALA A 268 -10.92 4.17 -21.04
N GLN A 269 -9.99 4.34 -21.99
CA GLN A 269 -8.55 4.20 -21.74
C GLN A 269 -7.99 5.33 -20.86
N ALA A 270 -8.46 6.57 -21.02
CA ALA A 270 -8.11 7.67 -20.13
C ALA A 270 -8.63 7.47 -18.71
N PHE A 271 -9.85 6.93 -18.55
CA PHE A 271 -10.42 6.58 -17.24
C PHE A 271 -9.70 5.39 -16.57
N LEU A 272 -9.33 4.37 -17.34
CA LEU A 272 -8.44 3.29 -16.87
C LEU A 272 -7.05 3.82 -16.50
N GLY A 273 -6.52 4.78 -17.28
CA GLY A 273 -5.26 5.45 -16.99
C GLY A 273 -5.32 6.22 -15.66
N LEU A 274 -6.40 6.95 -15.40
CA LEU A 274 -6.58 7.72 -14.17
C LEU A 274 -6.73 6.81 -12.93
N LEU A 275 -7.43 5.68 -13.05
CA LEU A 275 -7.53 4.65 -12.00
C LEU A 275 -6.20 3.93 -11.70
N LEU A 276 -5.20 4.06 -12.59
CA LEU A 276 -3.89 3.42 -12.50
C LEU A 276 -2.74 4.41 -12.26
N THR A 277 -3.02 5.68 -11.93
CA THR A 277 -1.99 6.72 -11.69
C THR A 277 -1.35 6.65 -10.29
N GLU A 278 -0.87 5.49 -9.89
CA GLU A 278 0.36 5.47 -9.10
C GLU A 278 1.48 5.05 -10.04
N PRO A 279 2.61 5.78 -10.09
CA PRO A 279 3.72 5.42 -10.96
C PRO A 279 4.01 3.95 -10.69
N ALA A 280 3.85 3.11 -11.72
CA ALA A 280 3.95 1.68 -11.56
C ALA A 280 5.32 1.38 -10.96
N GLU A 281 5.34 1.10 -9.65
CA GLU A 281 6.55 0.65 -8.98
C GLU A 281 7.02 -0.57 -9.77
N ASP A 282 8.32 -0.62 -10.07
CA ASP A 282 8.88 -1.78 -10.76
C ASP A 282 8.42 -3.03 -10.00
N PRO A 283 7.63 -3.93 -10.61
CA PRO A 283 7.11 -5.09 -9.92
C PRO A 283 8.22 -5.90 -9.26
N SER A 284 9.45 -5.85 -9.79
CA SER A 284 10.61 -6.52 -9.22
C SER A 284 11.02 -6.00 -7.83
N SER A 285 10.67 -4.75 -7.51
CA SER A 285 11.00 -4.07 -6.25
C SER A 285 10.01 -4.36 -5.12
N LEU A 286 8.82 -4.84 -5.45
CA LEU A 286 7.79 -5.16 -4.46
C LEU A 286 8.17 -6.40 -3.63
N PRO A 287 7.96 -6.38 -2.30
CA PRO A 287 8.23 -7.53 -1.45
C PRO A 287 7.32 -8.70 -1.83
N ILE A 288 7.89 -9.91 -1.81
CA ILE A 288 7.16 -11.15 -2.02
C ILE A 288 6.65 -11.63 -0.66
N ILE A 289 5.38 -12.02 -0.60
CA ILE A 289 4.74 -12.50 0.63
C ILE A 289 4.23 -13.94 0.51
N ASN A 290 4.29 -14.63 1.64
CA ASN A 290 3.58 -15.88 1.88
C ASN A 290 2.22 -15.57 2.49
N VAL A 291 1.17 -16.23 1.99
CA VAL A 291 -0.24 -15.96 2.36
C VAL A 291 -0.88 -17.21 2.96
N SER A 292 -1.72 -17.00 3.98
CA SER A 292 -2.61 -17.99 4.59
C SER A 292 -3.97 -17.35 4.88
N TYR A 293 -5.07 -18.09 4.73
CA TYR A 293 -6.40 -17.63 5.18
C TYR A 293 -6.73 -18.06 6.63
N ASP A 294 -5.87 -18.88 7.26
CA ASP A 294 -6.12 -19.28 8.64
C ASP A 294 -5.71 -18.17 9.60
N LEU A 295 -6.68 -17.36 10.01
CA LEU A 295 -6.48 -16.28 10.98
C LEU A 295 -5.97 -16.79 12.34
N ARG A 296 -6.16 -18.07 12.68
CA ARG A 296 -5.70 -18.66 13.95
C ARG A 296 -4.18 -18.80 14.02
N ASP A 297 -3.48 -18.67 12.89
CA ASP A 297 -2.02 -18.63 12.83
C ASP A 297 -1.41 -17.43 13.57
N VAL A 298 -2.22 -16.43 13.89
CA VAL A 298 -1.80 -15.20 14.57
C VAL A 298 -2.56 -15.10 15.90
N PRO A 299 -2.00 -15.54 17.03
CA PRO A 299 -2.72 -15.48 18.31
C PRO A 299 -2.99 -14.03 18.75
N VAL A 300 -2.10 -13.10 18.37
CA VAL A 300 -2.19 -11.67 18.68
C VAL A 300 -1.83 -10.88 17.42
N VAL A 301 -2.66 -9.91 17.04
CA VAL A 301 -2.40 -9.03 15.90
C VAL A 301 -1.16 -8.19 16.18
N ASN A 302 -0.16 -8.27 15.30
CA ASN A 302 1.04 -7.45 15.40
C ASN A 302 0.78 -6.02 14.94
N ASP A 303 1.48 -5.05 15.54
CA ASP A 303 1.40 -3.64 15.13
C ASP A 303 1.93 -3.48 13.70
N PRO A 304 1.17 -2.86 12.77
CA PRO A 304 1.60 -2.60 11.40
C PRO A 304 2.91 -1.82 11.28
N SER A 305 3.27 -0.98 12.26
CA SER A 305 4.54 -0.26 12.27
C SER A 305 5.75 -1.21 12.26
N GLU A 306 5.63 -2.39 12.87
CA GLU A 306 6.69 -3.40 12.86
C GLU A 306 6.93 -3.98 11.47
N PHE A 307 5.87 -4.13 10.67
CA PHE A 307 5.98 -4.55 9.28
C PHE A 307 6.73 -3.51 8.43
N PHE A 308 6.41 -2.22 8.61
CA PHE A 308 7.10 -1.15 7.89
C PHE A 308 8.58 -1.03 8.30
N MET A 309 8.92 -1.30 9.58
CA MET A 309 10.32 -1.41 10.01
C MET A 309 11.05 -2.59 9.33
N GLU A 310 10.38 -3.74 9.19
CA GLU A 310 10.92 -4.91 8.48
C GLU A 310 11.19 -4.59 7.00
N LEU A 311 10.25 -3.91 6.33
CA LEU A 311 10.41 -3.44 4.95
C LEU A 311 11.54 -2.42 4.79
N GLU A 312 11.67 -1.47 5.71
CA GLU A 312 12.74 -0.47 5.68
C GLU A 312 14.12 -1.15 5.82
N LEU A 313 14.25 -2.10 6.75
CA LEU A 313 15.46 -2.89 6.92
C LEU A 313 15.79 -3.70 5.65
N LEU A 314 14.81 -4.36 5.06
CA LEU A 314 14.98 -5.10 3.80
C LEU A 314 15.45 -4.19 2.66
N THR A 315 14.82 -3.02 2.53
CA THR A 315 15.19 -1.99 1.54
C THR A 315 16.63 -1.51 1.75
N GLN A 316 17.04 -1.31 3.00
CA GLN A 316 18.42 -0.93 3.33
C GLN A 316 19.42 -2.01 2.91
N LEU A 317 19.12 -3.28 3.16
CA LEU A 317 19.98 -4.40 2.77
C LEU A 317 20.09 -4.52 1.24
N GLN A 318 18.99 -4.36 0.51
CA GLN A 318 19.00 -4.32 -0.97
C GLN A 318 19.84 -3.14 -1.50
N ARG A 319 19.77 -1.96 -0.88
CA ARG A 319 20.62 -0.81 -1.25
C ARG A 319 22.10 -1.12 -1.06
N MET A 320 22.47 -1.72 0.09
CA MET A 320 23.86 -2.12 0.35
C MET A 320 24.36 -3.17 -0.65
N SER A 321 23.50 -4.12 -1.05
CA SER A 321 23.80 -5.11 -2.08
C SER A 321 24.08 -4.47 -3.43
N LYS A 322 23.21 -3.57 -3.89
CA LYS A 322 23.39 -2.81 -5.14
C LYS A 322 24.70 -2.00 -5.13
N GLN A 323 25.03 -1.36 -4.01
CA GLN A 323 26.31 -0.64 -3.85
C GLN A 323 27.53 -1.56 -3.98
N ARG A 324 27.49 -2.77 -3.40
CA ARG A 324 28.56 -3.77 -3.56
C ARG A 324 28.70 -4.22 -5.01
N ALA A 325 27.58 -4.48 -5.69
CA ALA A 325 27.56 -4.88 -7.10
C ALA A 325 28.19 -3.79 -8.00
N SER A 326 27.82 -2.52 -7.80
CA SER A 326 28.41 -1.40 -8.54
C SER A 326 29.92 -1.24 -8.26
N ALA A 327 30.35 -1.42 -7.02
CA ALA A 327 31.77 -1.32 -6.65
C ALA A 327 32.62 -2.49 -7.19
N ALA A 328 32.00 -3.66 -7.43
CA ALA A 328 32.67 -4.79 -8.07
C ALA A 328 32.74 -4.61 -9.59
N GLY A 329 31.65 -4.21 -10.24
CA GLY A 329 31.60 -3.97 -11.69
C GLY A 329 32.58 -2.88 -12.15
N GLY A 330 32.70 -1.78 -11.40
CA GLY A 330 33.67 -0.73 -11.72
C GLY A 330 35.14 -1.14 -11.57
N ARG A 331 35.45 -2.23 -10.85
CA ARG A 331 36.82 -2.77 -10.77
C ARG A 331 37.17 -3.64 -11.97
N ASP A 332 36.19 -4.36 -12.52
CA ASP A 332 36.42 -5.19 -13.71
C ASP A 332 36.62 -4.32 -14.96
N GLU A 333 35.95 -3.17 -15.08
CA GLU A 333 36.24 -2.20 -16.15
C GLU A 333 37.63 -1.57 -16.00
N MET A 334 38.07 -1.23 -14.78
CA MET A 334 39.39 -0.63 -14.56
C MET A 334 40.55 -1.63 -14.76
N LEU A 335 40.35 -2.91 -14.44
CA LEU A 335 41.34 -3.97 -14.70
C LEU A 335 41.39 -4.39 -16.18
N ALA A 336 40.30 -4.21 -16.93
CA ALA A 336 40.30 -4.44 -18.38
C ALA A 336 41.18 -3.42 -19.12
N ASP A 337 41.28 -2.18 -18.64
CA ASP A 337 42.13 -1.15 -19.26
C ASP A 337 43.62 -1.34 -18.92
N ASP A 338 43.95 -1.77 -17.70
CA ASP A 338 45.33 -2.10 -17.30
C ASP A 338 45.86 -3.41 -17.94
N SER A 339 44.98 -4.28 -18.44
CA SER A 339 45.36 -5.51 -19.15
C SER A 339 46.03 -5.27 -20.52
N LYS A 340 45.97 -4.03 -21.05
CA LYS A 340 46.77 -3.64 -22.22
C LYS A 340 48.21 -3.22 -21.86
N ALA A 341 48.52 -2.98 -20.59
CA ALA A 341 49.81 -2.41 -20.18
C ALA A 341 50.82 -3.41 -19.59
N VAL A 342 50.43 -4.60 -19.11
CA VAL A 342 51.38 -5.47 -18.38
C VAL A 342 51.32 -6.94 -18.83
N LYS A 343 52.10 -7.25 -19.87
CA LYS A 343 52.57 -8.62 -20.13
C LYS A 343 53.70 -8.96 -19.14
N LYS A 344 53.59 -10.16 -18.56
CA LYS A 344 54.60 -10.93 -17.80
C LYS A 344 54.91 -10.46 -16.38
N THR A 345 54.33 -11.15 -15.38
CA THR A 345 55.08 -12.09 -14.52
C THR A 345 54.13 -12.90 -13.63
N ALA A 346 54.48 -14.15 -13.39
CA ALA A 346 53.70 -15.19 -12.70
C ALA A 346 53.55 -14.95 -11.18
N ILE A 347 52.53 -15.57 -10.57
CA ILE A 347 52.59 -16.44 -9.36
C ILE A 347 51.15 -16.82 -8.91
N PRO A 348 50.89 -18.07 -8.47
CA PRO A 348 49.63 -18.52 -7.86
C PRO A 348 49.68 -18.46 -6.31
N ASN A 349 48.63 -17.93 -5.67
CA ASN A 349 48.12 -18.29 -4.33
C ASN A 349 47.15 -17.21 -3.79
N LEU A 350 45.85 -17.32 -4.10
CA LEU A 350 44.84 -16.33 -3.65
C LEU A 350 43.63 -16.94 -2.90
N ILE A 351 43.55 -18.26 -2.78
CA ILE A 351 42.33 -18.91 -2.28
C ILE A 351 42.22 -18.88 -0.74
N SER A 352 43.31 -18.76 0.04
CA SER A 352 43.19 -18.76 1.53
C SER A 352 42.88 -17.40 2.16
N ARG A 353 43.07 -16.28 1.44
CA ARG A 353 42.85 -14.93 1.99
C ARG A 353 41.40 -14.44 1.95
N ALA A 354 40.56 -15.03 1.10
CA ALA A 354 39.15 -14.66 0.97
C ALA A 354 38.30 -15.13 2.16
N GLN A 355 38.54 -16.36 2.65
CA GLN A 355 37.77 -16.95 3.75
C GLN A 355 38.01 -16.25 5.10
N PHE A 356 39.19 -15.68 5.33
CA PHE A 356 39.50 -14.97 6.59
C PHE A 356 38.91 -13.54 6.66
N ARG A 357 38.56 -12.93 5.52
CA ARG A 357 38.00 -11.56 5.51
C ARG A 357 36.49 -11.52 5.81
N LEU A 358 35.75 -12.55 5.41
CA LEU A 358 34.30 -12.64 5.63
C LEU A 358 33.94 -12.70 7.13
N THR A 359 34.73 -13.40 7.94
CA THR A 359 34.46 -13.55 9.39
C THR A 359 34.73 -12.26 10.19
N LYS A 360 35.64 -11.40 9.73
CA LYS A 360 35.92 -10.09 10.39
C LYS A 360 34.87 -9.03 10.05
N SER A 361 34.36 -9.02 8.82
CA SER A 361 33.30 -8.09 8.41
C SER A 361 31.99 -8.38 9.15
N PHE A 362 31.65 -9.65 9.33
CA PHE A 362 30.45 -10.07 10.08
C PHE A 362 30.47 -9.62 11.54
N ARG A 363 31.62 -9.72 12.22
CA ARG A 363 31.78 -9.23 13.61
C ARG A 363 31.68 -7.70 13.73
N ARG A 364 32.06 -6.94 12.68
CA ARG A 364 31.91 -5.48 12.67
C ARG A 364 30.47 -5.04 12.43
N ILE A 365 29.74 -5.75 11.57
CA ILE A 365 28.33 -5.44 11.26
C ILE A 365 27.45 -5.71 12.49
N LYS A 366 27.64 -6.86 13.16
CA LYS A 366 26.90 -7.19 14.40
C LYS A 366 27.11 -6.14 15.50
N ARG A 367 28.36 -5.69 15.72
CA ARG A 367 28.67 -4.65 16.72
C ARG A 367 28.11 -3.27 16.36
N ARG A 368 28.02 -2.93 15.07
CA ARG A 368 27.40 -1.66 14.63
C ARG A 368 25.89 -1.70 14.76
N GLY A 369 25.22 -2.80 14.43
CA GLY A 369 23.78 -2.97 14.63
C GLY A 369 23.39 -2.86 16.12
N GLU A 370 24.12 -3.54 17.00
CA GLU A 370 23.90 -3.46 18.45
C GLU A 370 24.15 -2.04 19.02
N SER A 371 25.11 -1.29 18.45
CA SER A 371 25.39 0.09 18.88
C SER A 371 24.35 1.10 18.40
N VAL A 372 23.70 0.87 17.25
CA VAL A 372 22.61 1.73 16.75
C VAL A 372 21.36 1.50 17.59
N LEU A 373 21.03 0.23 17.87
CA LEU A 373 19.90 -0.11 18.75
C LEU A 373 20.08 0.46 20.16
N ARG A 374 21.28 0.40 20.75
CA ARG A 374 21.56 1.04 22.06
C ARG A 374 21.42 2.57 22.05
N ARG A 375 21.73 3.24 20.94
CA ARG A 375 21.56 4.70 20.84
C ARG A 375 20.09 5.09 20.71
N ILE A 376 19.28 4.27 20.05
CA ILE A 376 17.83 4.46 19.98
C ILE A 376 17.19 4.28 21.36
N PHE A 377 17.63 3.27 22.13
CA PHE A 377 17.13 3.03 23.49
C PHE A 377 17.55 4.09 24.53
N HIS A 378 18.66 4.79 24.35
CA HIS A 378 19.11 5.86 25.26
C HIS A 378 18.55 7.25 24.93
N MET A 379 17.90 7.44 23.77
CA MET A 379 17.31 8.71 23.37
C MET A 379 15.83 8.83 23.76
N LEU A 380 15.23 7.78 24.34
CA LEU A 380 13.90 7.83 24.93
C LEU A 380 14.01 8.30 26.39
N PRO A 381 13.50 9.50 26.75
CA PRO A 381 13.52 9.98 28.12
C PRO A 381 12.64 9.10 29.02
N LEU A 382 13.24 8.56 30.08
CA LEU A 382 12.59 7.78 31.16
C LEU A 382 11.68 8.63 32.08
N SER A 383 11.11 9.71 31.55
CA SER A 383 10.20 10.59 32.29
C SER A 383 8.80 10.44 31.72
N CYS A 384 8.16 9.31 32.05
CA CYS A 384 6.71 9.09 32.18
C CYS A 384 6.48 7.60 32.48
N LEU A 385 6.83 7.20 33.70
CA LEU A 385 6.22 6.08 34.42
C LEU A 385 5.76 6.60 35.77
#